data_AF-A0A9X2KNK5-F1
#
_entry.id   AF-A0A9X2KNK5-F1
#
_cell.length_a   1.000
_cell.length_b   1.000
_cell.length_c   1.000
_cell.angle_alpha   90.00
_cell.angle_beta   90.00
_cell.angle_gamma   90.00
#
_symmetry.space_group_name_H-M   'P 1'
#
loop_
_entity.id
_entity.type
_entity.pdbx_description
1 polymer ?
#
loop_
_entity_poly.entity_id
_entity_poly.type
_entity_poly.pdbx_seq_one_letter_code
_entity_poly.pdbx_strand_id
1 'polypeptide(L)' 'MSTYRQLSLEERCSIARLHEAGHSIRQIAATLDRQPSTVSRELMRNAGATIGYRPAYAQAQAQA' A
#
# COMPACT_ATOMS: atom_id res chain seq x y z
N MET A 1 11.58 19.19 6.74
CA MET A 1 10.16 18.83 6.54
C MET A 1 10.08 17.76 5.46
N SER A 2 9.92 16.49 5.82
CA SER A 2 9.81 15.41 4.83
C SER A 2 8.43 15.53 4.18
N THR A 3 8.41 15.88 2.90
CA THR A 3 7.22 15.96 2.07
C THR A 3 6.60 14.57 1.99
N TYR A 4 5.57 14.33 2.80
CA TYR A 4 4.80 13.10 2.75
C TYR A 4 4.02 13.06 1.43
N ARG A 5 4.68 12.60 0.37
CA ARG A 5 4.05 12.40 -0.93
C ARG A 5 3.15 11.18 -0.79
N GLN A 6 1.84 11.43 -0.69
CA GLN A 6 0.85 10.38 -0.61
C GLN A 6 1.03 9.43 -1.80
N LEU A 7 0.92 8.12 -1.53
CA LEU A 7 0.96 7.12 -2.59
C LEU A 7 -0.21 7.35 -3.53
N SER A 8 0.08 7.42 -4.83
CA SER A 8 -0.96 7.51 -5.86
C SER A 8 -1.80 6.23 -5.88
N LEU A 9 -2.99 6.30 -6.49
CA LEU A 9 -3.84 5.12 -6.67
C LEU A 9 -3.08 3.99 -7.40
N GLU A 10 -2.27 4.35 -8.39
CA GLU A 10 -1.46 3.39 -9.16
C GLU A 10 -0.39 2.73 -8.30
N GLU A 11 0.31 3.49 -7.45
CA GLU A 11 1.28 2.95 -6.51
C GLU A 11 0.60 1.99 -5.53
N ARG A 12 -0.58 2.35 -5.00
CA ARG A 12 -1.36 1.48 -4.11
C ARG A 12 -1.81 0.19 -4.78
N CYS A 13 -2.31 0.26 -6.02
CA CYS A 13 -2.65 -0.92 -6.81
C CYS A 13 -1.44 -1.82 -7.05
N SER A 14 -0.28 -1.22 -7.31
CA SER A 14 0.97 -1.95 -7.53
C SER A 14 1.45 -2.64 -6.25
N ILE A 15 1.38 -1.96 -5.10
CA ILE A 15 1.64 -2.55 -3.78
C ILE A 15 0.75 -3.77 -3.56
N ALA A 16 -0.57 -3.64 -3.80
CA ALA A 16 -1.52 -4.72 -3.61
C ALA A 16 -1.23 -5.94 -4.51
N ARG A 17 -1.03 -5.72 -5.82
CA ARG A 17 -0.72 -6.82 -6.76
C ARG A 17 0.57 -7.53 -6.40
N LEU A 18 1.63 -6.78 -6.09
CA LEU A 18 2.92 -7.37 -5.76
C LEU A 18 2.87 -8.12 -4.42
N HIS A 19 2.12 -7.59 -3.45
CA HIS A 19 1.89 -8.27 -2.18
C HIS A 19 1.09 -9.57 -2.36
N GLU A 20 0.03 -9.57 -3.18
CA GLU A 20 -0.73 -10.78 -3.53
C GLU A 20 0.12 -11.80 -4.30
N ALA A 21 1.06 -11.35 -5.13
CA ALA A 21 2.03 -12.20 -5.80
C ALA A 21 3.12 -12.76 -4.85
N GLY A 22 3.08 -12.44 -3.55
CA GLY A 22 4.01 -12.95 -2.54
C GLY A 22 5.35 -12.20 -2.45
N HIS A 23 5.46 -11.01 -3.06
CA HIS A 23 6.67 -10.21 -2.93
C HIS A 23 6.80 -9.63 -1.51
N SER A 24 8.04 -9.58 -1.02
CA SER A 24 8.35 -8.95 0.26
C SER A 24 8.21 -7.42 0.18
N ILE A 25 7.90 -6.77 1.30
CA ILE A 25 7.77 -5.31 1.41
C ILE A 25 8.99 -4.58 0.82
N ARG A 26 10.21 -5.13 1.02
CA ARG A 26 11.44 -4.54 0.48
C ARG A 26 11.49 -4.59 -1.04
N GLN A 27 11.06 -5.68 -1.65
CA GLN A 27 10.99 -5.80 -3.11
C GLN A 27 9.97 -4.82 -3.68
N ILE A 28 8.78 -4.76 -3.08
CA ILE A 28 7.73 -3.82 -3.49
C ILE A 28 8.21 -2.36 -3.41
N ALA A 29 8.87 -2.03 -2.30
CA ALA A 29 9.44 -0.70 -2.08
C ALA A 29 10.52 -0.36 -3.13
N ALA A 30 11.40 -1.32 -3.46
CA ALA A 30 12.40 -1.14 -4.50
C ALA A 30 11.76 -0.96 -5.89
N THR A 31 10.71 -1.71 -6.22
CA THR A 31 9.98 -1.58 -7.50
C THR A 31 9.32 -0.23 -7.67
N LEU A 32 8.82 0.36 -6.58
CA LEU A 32 8.12 1.66 -6.59
C LEU A 32 9.04 2.85 -6.32
N ASP A 33 10.33 2.61 -6.11
CA ASP A 33 11.29 3.62 -5.64
C ASP A 33 10.79 4.35 -4.38
N ARG A 34 10.19 3.60 -3.46
CA ARG A 34 9.62 4.09 -2.20
C ARG A 34 10.35 3.52 -1.00
N GLN A 35 10.22 4.21 0.12
CA GLN A 35 10.73 3.69 1.38
C GLN A 35 9.93 2.46 1.83
N PRO A 36 10.59 1.38 2.31
CA PRO A 36 9.89 0.22 2.87
C PRO A 36 8.95 0.57 4.03
N SER A 37 9.28 1.62 4.79
CA SER A 37 8.41 2.13 5.87
C SER A 37 7.12 2.76 5.36
N THR A 38 7.13 3.34 4.15
CA THR A 38 5.92 3.88 3.49
C THR A 38 5.03 2.75 3.02
N VAL A 39 5.59 1.74 2.34
CA VAL A 39 4.85 0.56 1.89
C VAL A 39 4.29 -0.22 3.08
N SER A 40 5.08 -0.40 4.14
CA SER A 40 4.64 -1.05 5.37
C SER A 40 3.48 -0.32 6.03
N ARG A 41 3.54 1.01 6.17
CA ARG A 41 2.42 1.80 6.72
C ARG A 41 1.17 1.74 5.83
N GLU A 42 1.34 1.76 4.51
CA GLU A 42 0.23 1.64 3.57
C GLU A 42 -0.45 0.27 3.67
N LEU A 43 0.36 -0.79 3.72
CA LEU A 43 -0.11 -2.15 3.98
C LEU A 43 -0.76 -2.24 5.35
N MET A 44 -0.20 -1.70 6.43
CA MET A 44 -0.87 -1.73 7.74
C MET A 44 -2.20 -0.98 7.75
N ARG A 45 -2.32 0.12 6.99
CA ARG A 45 -3.57 0.91 6.91
C ARG A 45 -4.63 0.25 6.03
N ASN A 46 -4.23 -0.45 4.97
CA ASN A 46 -5.16 -1.03 3.98
C ASN A 46 -5.19 -2.57 3.97
N ALA A 47 -4.34 -3.24 4.72
CA ALA A 47 -4.42 -4.68 4.99
C ALA A 47 -5.42 -4.87 6.12
N GLY A 48 -6.71 -4.81 5.75
CA GLY A 48 -7.68 -5.64 6.42
C GLY A 48 -7.13 -7.07 6.39
N ALA A 49 -6.81 -7.60 7.57
CA ALA A 49 -6.13 -8.87 7.74
C ALA A 49 -6.77 -9.96 6.86
N THR A 50 -5.93 -10.65 6.08
CA THR A 50 -6.17 -12.03 5.68
C THR A 50 -7.25 -12.31 4.63
N ILE A 51 -7.94 -11.30 4.07
CA ILE A 51 -8.93 -11.55 3.00
C ILE A 51 -8.77 -10.46 1.94
N GLY A 52 -8.21 -10.85 0.78
CA GLY A 52 -8.04 -10.12 -0.49
C GLY A 52 -8.28 -8.60 -0.48
N TYR A 53 -7.29 -7.82 -0.93
CA TYR A 53 -7.38 -6.36 -0.98
C TYR A 53 -8.64 -5.91 -1.74
N ARG A 54 -9.65 -5.38 -1.03
CA ARG A 54 -10.89 -4.85 -1.61
C ARG A 54 -10.76 -3.32 -1.73
N PRO A 55 -10.49 -2.77 -2.93
CA PRO A 55 -10.36 -1.32 -3.13
C PRO A 55 -11.61 -0.52 -2.74
N ALA A 56 -12.78 -1.16 -2.62
CA ALA A 56 -14.01 -0.54 -2.12
C ALA A 56 -13.94 -0.10 -0.64
N TYR A 57 -13.03 -0.66 0.17
CA TYR A 57 -12.94 -0.33 1.60
C TYR A 57 -12.14 0.95 1.87
N ALA A 58 -11.24 1.34 0.96
CA ALA A 58 -10.39 2.51 1.13
C ALA A 58 -11.15 3.85 1.05
N GLN A 59 -12.28 3.88 0.33
CA GLN A 59 -13.10 5.10 0.21
C GLN A 59 -13.98 5.34 1.44
N ALA A 60 -14.41 4.29 2.15
CA ALA A 60 -15.28 4.42 3.32
C ALA A 60 -14.53 4.97 4.56
N GLN A 61 -13.22 4.74 4.66
CA GLN A 61 -12.44 5.15 5.83
C GLN A 61 -11.96 6.62 5.76
N ALA A 62 -12.08 7.28 4.60
CA ALA A 62 -11.76 8.70 4.42
C ALA A 62 -12.92 9.65 4.76
N GLN A 63 -14.10 9.11 5.14
CA GLN A 63 -15.31 9.88 5.41
C GLN A 63 -15.82 9.77 6.87
N ALA A 64 -15.00 9.27 7.80
CA ALA A 64 -15.31 9.24 9.23
C ALA A 64 -14.47 10.25 10.02
#